data_AF-A0A9P1MV70-F1
#
_entry.id   AF-A0A9P1MV70-F1
#
_cell.length_a   1.000
_cell.length_b   1.000
_cell.length_c   1.000
_cell.angle_alpha   90.00
_cell.angle_beta   90.00
_cell.angle_gamma   90.00
#
_symmetry.space_group_name_H-M   'P 1'
#
loop_
_entity.id
_entity.type
_entity.pdbx_description
1 polymer ?
#
loop_
_entity_poly.entity_id
_entity_poly.type
_entity_poly.pdbx_seq_one_letter_code
_entity_poly.pdbx_strand_id
1 'polypeptide(L)'
;MVFQKCLIIGLLVPLTCSMVVWPVLDRSTNTTRAAIRPKNWSEKNLGQWCRNLSVNQHTQCPQASAFHQFDCCGPSETECCFAIQGWVIIILTIIAACSTITLIFTILLKLNLICLPSTIELSKPYQGIRE
;
A
#
# COMPACT_ATOMS: atom_id res chain seq x y z
N MET A 1 -3.64 25.12 1.95
CA MET A 1 -4.80 24.30 1.49
C MET A 1 -4.47 23.35 0.34
N VAL A 2 -3.69 23.76 -0.68
CA VAL A 2 -3.31 22.90 -1.83
C VAL A 2 -2.44 21.71 -1.41
N PHE A 3 -1.43 21.92 -0.57
CA PHE A 3 -0.52 20.86 -0.09
C PHE A 3 -1.24 19.69 0.61
N GLN A 4 -2.24 20.02 1.45
CA GLN A 4 -3.02 19.02 2.18
C GLN A 4 -3.94 18.21 1.26
N LYS A 5 -4.49 18.85 0.22
CA LYS A 5 -5.29 18.15 -0.80
C LYS A 5 -4.42 17.25 -1.68
N CYS A 6 -3.22 17.70 -2.07
CA CYS A 6 -2.27 16.88 -2.83
C CYS A 6 -1.77 15.67 -2.03
N LEU A 7 -1.53 15.84 -0.73
CA LEU A 7 -1.13 14.75 0.18
C LEU A 7 -2.24 13.68 0.29
N ILE A 8 -3.49 14.10 0.46
CA ILE A 8 -4.63 13.18 0.56
C ILE A 8 -4.85 12.44 -0.76
N ILE A 9 -4.76 13.13 -1.91
CA ILE A 9 -4.89 12.50 -3.22
C ILE A 9 -3.73 11.51 -3.46
N GLY A 10 -2.50 11.87 -3.11
CA GLY A 10 -1.33 10.99 -3.21
C GLY A 10 -1.39 9.74 -2.32
N LEU A 11 -2.12 9.80 -1.19
CA LEU A 11 -2.39 8.66 -0.30
C LEU A 11 -3.48 7.72 -0.84
N LEU A 12 -4.50 8.28 -1.50
CA LEU A 12 -5.64 7.51 -1.99
C LEU A 12 -5.35 6.73 -3.28
N VAL A 13 -4.46 7.25 -4.13
CA VAL A 13 -4.05 6.59 -5.39
C VAL A 13 -3.43 5.20 -5.18
N PRO A 14 -2.41 5.01 -4.32
CA PRO A 14 -1.86 3.68 -4.08
C PRO A 14 -2.88 2.73 -3.42
N LEU A 15 -3.82 3.24 -2.62
CA LEU A 15 -4.89 2.43 -2.03
C LEU A 15 -5.87 1.89 -3.08
N THR A 16 -6.22 2.68 -4.10
CA THR A 16 -7.09 2.21 -5.19
C THR A 16 -6.36 1.32 -6.19
N CYS A 17 -5.06 1.54 -6.41
CA CYS A 17 -4.23 0.68 -7.24
C CYS A 17 -3.86 -0.65 -6.56
N SER A 18 -4.00 -0.77 -5.23
CA SER A 18 -3.74 -2.00 -4.47
C SER A 18 -4.93 -2.97 -4.46
N MET A 19 -5.95 -2.75 -5.29
CA MET A 19 -7.05 -3.69 -5.46
C MET A 19 -6.51 -5.00 -6.02
N VAL A 20 -6.16 -5.92 -5.13
CA VAL A 20 -5.91 -7.33 -5.42
C VAL A 20 -7.17 -7.87 -6.05
N VAL A 21 -7.15 -8.06 -7.37
CA VAL A 21 -8.21 -8.75 -8.10
C VAL A 21 -8.15 -10.21 -7.66
N TRP A 22 -9.00 -10.59 -6.71
CA TRP A 22 -9.20 -11.99 -6.39
C TRP A 22 -9.84 -12.68 -7.60
N PRO A 23 -9.28 -13.80 -8.09
CA PRO A 23 -9.93 -14.54 -9.16
C PRO A 23 -11.31 -15.00 -8.66
N VAL A 24 -12.33 -14.77 -9.48
CA VAL A 24 -13.68 -15.26 -9.21
C VAL A 24 -13.62 -16.79 -9.18
N LEU A 25 -13.90 -17.38 -8.01
CA LEU A 25 -13.98 -18.83 -7.87
C LEU A 25 -15.29 -19.30 -8.49
N ASP A 26 -15.25 -19.67 -9.77
CA ASP A 26 -16.37 -20.32 -10.42
C ASP A 26 -16.55 -21.72 -9.83
N ARG A 27 -17.43 -21.82 -8.83
CA ARG A 27 -17.81 -23.06 -8.13
C ARG A 27 -18.37 -24.16 -9.05
N SER A 28 -18.58 -23.88 -10.34
CA SER A 28 -19.40 -24.67 -11.27
C SER A 28 -18.63 -25.63 -12.20
N THR A 29 -17.30 -25.73 -12.15
CA THR A 29 -16.62 -26.74 -12.97
C THR A 29 -16.54 -28.08 -12.24
N ASN A 30 -17.41 -29.00 -12.62
CA ASN A 30 -17.37 -30.44 -12.30
C ASN A 30 -16.10 -31.13 -12.88
N THR A 31 -14.92 -30.54 -12.72
CA THR A 31 -13.64 -31.15 -13.06
C THR A 31 -12.94 -31.61 -11.79
N THR A 32 -13.67 -32.43 -11.03
CA THR A 32 -13.14 -33.30 -9.99
C THR A 32 -12.31 -34.39 -10.68
N ARG A 33 -11.06 -34.10 -11.01
CA ARG A 33 -10.07 -35.14 -11.31
C ARG A 33 -8.84 -34.94 -10.44
N ALA A 34 -8.92 -35.55 -9.27
CA ALA A 34 -7.82 -36.18 -8.53
C ALA A 34 -6.51 -35.37 -8.37
N ALA A 35 -6.57 -34.05 -8.16
CA ALA A 35 -5.47 -33.38 -7.47
C ALA A 35 -5.52 -33.85 -6.01
N ILE A 36 -4.59 -34.72 -5.62
CA ILE A 36 -4.42 -35.15 -4.22
C ILE A 36 -4.27 -33.87 -3.40
N ARG A 37 -5.31 -33.48 -2.66
CA ARG A 37 -5.22 -32.33 -1.76
C ARG A 37 -4.12 -32.64 -0.75
N PRO A 38 -3.15 -31.73 -0.54
CA PRO A 38 -2.09 -31.94 0.43
C PRO A 38 -2.75 -32.22 1.80
N LYS A 39 -2.32 -33.30 2.46
CA LYS A 39 -2.90 -33.72 3.74
C LYS A 39 -2.33 -32.92 4.89
N ASN A 40 -1.09 -32.46 4.73
CA ASN A 40 -0.34 -31.73 5.75
C ASN A 40 0.08 -30.34 5.24
N TRP A 41 0.23 -29.39 6.17
CA TRP A 41 0.68 -28.03 5.86
C TRP A 41 2.10 -27.98 5.28
N SER A 42 2.96 -28.94 5.64
CA SER A 42 4.32 -29.09 5.10
C SER A 42 4.35 -29.51 3.63
N GLU A 43 3.29 -30.15 3.14
CA GLU A 43 3.14 -30.61 1.74
C GLU A 43 2.50 -29.52 0.87
N LYS A 44 1.92 -28.49 1.48
CA LYS A 44 1.34 -27.37 0.77
C LYS A 44 2.48 -26.48 0.30
N ASN A 45 2.88 -26.63 -0.96
CA ASN A 45 3.63 -25.59 -1.63
C ASN A 45 2.79 -24.31 -1.58
N LEU A 46 3.22 -23.34 -0.77
CA LEU A 46 2.51 -22.08 -0.53
C LEU A 46 2.52 -21.14 -1.75
N GLY A 47 3.15 -21.56 -2.85
CA GLY A 47 3.10 -20.88 -4.14
C GLY A 47 1.73 -21.03 -4.80
N GLN A 48 1.29 -19.98 -5.46
CA GLN A 48 0.08 -19.98 -6.28
C GLN A 48 0.27 -20.90 -7.50
N TRP A 49 -0.82 -21.53 -7.95
CA TRP A 49 -0.84 -22.28 -9.21
C TRP A 49 -1.47 -21.42 -10.30
N CYS A 50 -0.75 -21.26 -11.41
CA CYS A 50 -1.28 -20.59 -12.60
C CYS A 50 -1.62 -21.65 -13.65
N ARG A 51 -2.89 -21.74 -14.02
CA ARG A 51 -3.39 -22.77 -14.94
C ARG A 51 -4.40 -22.19 -15.90
N ASN A 52 -4.21 -22.50 -17.17
CA ASN A 52 -5.17 -22.22 -18.22
C ASN A 52 -5.64 -23.53 -18.85
N LEU A 53 -6.92 -23.83 -18.65
CA LEU A 53 -7.55 -25.06 -19.11
C LEU A 53 -7.72 -25.09 -20.64
N SER A 54 -7.88 -23.93 -21.29
CA SER A 54 -8.10 -23.84 -22.74
C SER A 54 -6.85 -24.22 -23.54
N VAL A 55 -5.66 -23.88 -23.04
CA VAL A 55 -4.37 -24.25 -23.65
C VAL A 55 -3.71 -25.46 -22.99
N ASN A 56 -4.36 -26.05 -21.99
CA ASN A 56 -3.85 -27.17 -21.19
C ASN A 56 -2.42 -26.95 -20.64
N GLN A 57 -2.13 -25.73 -20.19
CA GLN A 57 -0.86 -25.37 -19.58
C GLN A 57 -1.04 -25.03 -18.11
N HIS A 58 -0.07 -25.41 -17.29
CA HIS A 58 -0.05 -25.12 -15.86
C HIS A 58 1.38 -24.95 -15.36
N THR A 59 1.57 -23.95 -14.51
CA THR A 59 2.85 -23.63 -13.89
C THR A 59 2.64 -23.45 -12.40
N GLN A 60 3.53 -24.07 -11.61
CA GLN A 60 3.58 -23.84 -10.17
C GLN A 60 4.52 -22.68 -9.89
N CYS A 61 4.03 -21.63 -9.24
CA CYS A 61 4.88 -20.50 -8.89
C CYS A 61 5.81 -20.83 -7.71
N PRO A 62 6.94 -20.10 -7.58
CA PRO A 62 7.82 -20.23 -6.43
C PRO A 62 7.09 -19.95 -5.11
N GLN A 63 7.73 -20.33 -4.00
CA GLN A 63 7.17 -20.07 -2.69
C GLN A 63 7.03 -18.56 -2.45
N ALA A 64 5.80 -18.13 -2.11
CA ALA A 64 5.54 -16.77 -1.68
C ALA A 64 6.20 -16.47 -0.31
N SER A 65 6.23 -15.19 0.06
CA SER A 65 6.75 -14.72 1.34
C SER A 65 5.69 -13.89 2.07
N ALA A 66 6.07 -13.36 3.24
CA ALA A 66 5.27 -12.41 4.01
C ALA A 66 5.28 -10.98 3.45
N PHE A 67 6.03 -10.73 2.36
CA PHE A 67 6.09 -9.42 1.70
C PHE A 67 5.68 -9.43 0.23
N HIS A 68 5.67 -10.61 -0.40
CA HIS A 68 5.42 -10.74 -1.82
C HIS A 68 4.67 -12.03 -2.11
N GLN A 69 3.91 -11.98 -3.19
CA GLN A 69 3.17 -13.09 -3.77
C GLN A 69 3.50 -13.19 -5.26
N PHE A 70 2.98 -14.22 -5.91
CA PHE A 70 3.07 -14.38 -7.35
C PHE A 70 1.66 -14.40 -7.94
N ASP A 71 1.42 -13.52 -8.91
CA ASP A 71 0.18 -13.46 -9.66
C ASP A 71 0.35 -14.14 -11.02
N CYS A 72 -0.76 -14.63 -11.58
CA CYS A 72 -0.76 -15.22 -12.92
C CYS A 72 -0.76 -14.10 -13.96
N CYS A 73 0.07 -14.25 -14.98
CA CYS A 73 0.24 -13.25 -16.02
C CYS A 73 0.64 -13.89 -17.35
N GLY A 74 0.86 -13.03 -18.35
CA GLY A 74 1.26 -13.43 -19.69
C GLY A 74 0.05 -13.78 -20.57
N PRO A 75 0.27 -13.99 -21.88
CA PRO A 75 -0.81 -14.16 -22.86
C PRO A 75 -1.70 -15.37 -22.59
N SER A 76 -1.19 -16.37 -21.88
CA SER A 76 -1.93 -17.58 -21.49
C SER A 76 -2.31 -17.59 -20.01
N GLU A 77 -2.02 -16.57 -19.20
CA GLU A 77 -2.28 -16.58 -17.75
C GLU A 77 -1.62 -17.77 -17.01
N THR A 78 -0.49 -18.25 -17.53
CA THR A 78 0.27 -19.39 -16.98
C THR A 78 1.67 -19.02 -16.52
N GLU A 79 2.07 -17.75 -16.64
CA GLU A 79 3.36 -17.26 -16.15
C GLU A 79 3.21 -16.71 -14.73
N CYS A 80 4.30 -16.74 -13.97
CA CYS A 80 4.33 -16.27 -12.59
C CYS A 80 4.99 -14.89 -12.52
N CYS A 81 4.20 -13.85 -12.24
CA CYS A 81 4.69 -12.50 -12.07
C CYS A 81 4.83 -12.14 -10.59
N PHE A 82 5.93 -11.49 -10.23
CA PHE A 82 6.14 -10.98 -8.87
C PHE A 82 5.13 -9.86 -8.57
N ALA A 83 4.47 -9.96 -7.43
CA ALA A 83 3.56 -8.94 -6.91
C ALA A 83 3.84 -8.68 -5.44
N ILE A 84 3.78 -7.41 -5.03
CA ILE A 84 3.88 -7.04 -3.62
C ILE A 84 2.53 -7.29 -2.96
N GLN A 85 2.53 -7.88 -1.76
CA GLN A 85 1.27 -8.08 -1.02
C GLN A 85 0.63 -6.75 -0.63
N GLY A 86 -0.69 -6.68 -0.76
CA GLY A 86 -1.44 -5.43 -0.52
C GLY A 86 -1.18 -4.80 0.85
N TRP A 87 -1.02 -5.61 1.91
CA TRP A 87 -0.72 -5.07 3.24
C TRP A 87 0.63 -4.35 3.32
N VAL A 88 1.63 -4.81 2.55
CA VAL A 88 2.95 -4.16 2.50
C VAL A 88 2.83 -2.79 1.86
N ILE A 89 2.06 -2.70 0.78
CA ILE A 89 1.80 -1.44 0.10
C ILE A 89 1.10 -0.46 1.04
N ILE A 90 0.10 -0.92 1.80
CA ILE A 90 -0.61 -0.09 2.79
C ILE A 90 0.36 0.46 3.85
N ILE A 91 1.16 -0.41 4.47
CA ILE A 91 2.11 -0.01 5.52
C ILE A 91 3.15 0.98 4.96
N LEU A 92 3.72 0.68 3.80
CA LEU A 92 4.72 1.54 3.16
C LEU A 92 4.15 2.91 2.83
N THR A 93 2.90 2.96 2.36
CA THR A 93 2.20 4.22 2.05
C THR A 93 2.00 5.07 3.30
N ILE A 94 1.60 4.46 4.43
CA ILE A 94 1.42 5.18 5.71
C ILE A 94 2.76 5.77 6.18
N ILE A 95 3.82 4.97 6.17
CA ILE A 95 5.17 5.42 6.59
C ILE A 95 5.64 6.58 5.70
N ALA A 96 5.53 6.43 4.38
CA ALA A 96 5.93 7.47 3.43
C ALA A 96 5.15 8.78 3.65
N ALA A 97 3.85 8.70 3.91
CA ALA A 97 3.02 9.87 4.20
C ALA A 97 3.45 10.57 5.50
N CYS A 98 3.63 9.82 6.59
CA CYS A 98 4.08 10.36 7.86
C CYS A 98 5.45 11.05 7.73
N SER A 99 6.43 10.39 7.09
CA SER A 99 7.75 10.97 6.84
C SER A 99 7.69 12.24 6.01
N THR A 100 6.83 12.27 4.98
CA THR A 100 6.63 13.46 4.13
C THR A 100 6.07 14.63 4.93
N ILE A 101 5.05 14.39 5.77
CA ILE A 101 4.47 15.42 6.64
C ILE A 101 5.54 15.98 7.58
N THR A 102 6.28 15.11 8.29
CA THR A 102 7.34 15.55 9.21
C THR A 102 8.40 16.37 8.49
N LEU A 103 8.84 15.94 7.31
CA LEU A 103 9.83 16.65 6.51
C LEU A 103 9.34 18.05 6.09
N ILE A 104 8.08 18.17 5.66
CA ILE A 104 7.47 19.47 5.34
C ILE A 104 7.46 20.39 6.57
N PHE A 105 7.01 19.90 7.73
CA PHE A 105 7.01 20.69 8.96
C PHE A 105 8.42 21.12 9.37
N THR A 106 9.41 20.24 9.28
CA THR A 106 10.81 20.57 9.56
C THR A 106 11.33 21.66 8.63
N ILE A 107 11.01 21.61 7.35
CA ILE A 107 11.41 22.65 6.37
C ILE A 107 10.73 23.98 6.70
N LEU A 108 9.42 23.98 6.97
CA LEU A 108 8.67 25.19 7.27
C LEU A 108 9.14 25.86 8.58
N LEU A 109 9.50 25.07 9.59
CA LEU A 109 10.13 25.56 10.82
C LEU A 109 11.51 26.15 10.54
N LYS A 110 12.35 25.46 9.78
CA LYS A 110 13.71 25.92 9.46
C LYS A 110 13.72 27.21 8.64
N LEU A 111 12.69 27.43 7.82
CA LEU A 111 12.52 28.66 7.04
C LEU A 111 11.76 29.76 7.81
N ASN A 112 11.38 29.53 9.09
CA ASN A 112 10.61 30.45 9.94
C ASN A 112 9.28 30.94 9.32
N LEU A 113 8.66 30.18 8.41
CA LEU A 113 7.39 30.60 7.78
C LEU A 113 6.18 30.48 8.72
N ILE A 114 6.21 29.55 9.68
CA ILE A 114 5.07 29.27 10.58
C ILE A 114 5.16 30.07 11.88
N CYS A 115 6.38 30.33 12.36
CA CYS A 115 6.62 31.17 13.52
C CYS A 115 7.15 32.53 13.03
N LEU A 116 6.26 33.40 12.55
CA LEU A 116 6.57 34.82 12.55
C LEU A 116 6.57 35.24 14.02
N PRO A 117 7.71 35.58 14.65
CA PRO A 117 7.65 36.16 15.98
C PRO A 117 6.82 37.44 15.85
N SER A 118 5.65 37.47 16.49
CA SER A 118 4.87 38.69 16.66
C SER A 118 5.59 39.59 17.66
N THR A 119 6.78 40.05 17.30
CA THR A 119 7.37 41.24 17.89
C THR A 119 6.63 42.41 17.27
N ILE A 120 5.59 42.89 17.94
CA ILE A 120 5.04 44.26 17.96
C ILE A 120 3.60 44.12 18.50
N GLU A 121 3.46 44.05 19.82
CA GLU A 121 2.37 44.63 20.63
C GLU A 121 2.90 44.75 22.08
N LEU A 122 4.20 45.09 22.22
CA LEU A 122 4.80 45.48 23.49
C LEU A 122 4.96 47.00 23.53
N SER A 123 3.84 47.72 23.46
CA SER A 123 3.79 49.13 23.87
C SER A 123 2.37 49.57 24.24
N LYS A 124 1.82 49.01 25.33
CA LYS A 124 0.93 49.83 26.17
C LYS A 124 1.75 50.28 27.37
N PRO A 125 2.12 51.57 27.47
CA PRO A 125 2.77 52.08 28.67
C PRO A 125 1.75 52.00 29.81
N TYR A 126 2.21 51.46 30.93
CA TYR A 126 1.47 51.44 32.20
C TYR A 126 1.23 52.89 32.63
N GLN A 127 0.01 53.41 32.49
CA GLN A 127 -0.37 54.66 33.14
C GLN A 127 -0.59 54.36 34.62
N GLY A 128 0.42 54.67 35.43
CA GLY A 128 0.30 54.67 36.88
C GLY A 128 -0.81 55.60 37.35
N ILE A 129 -1.63 55.08 38.25
CA ILE A 129 -2.60 55.81 39.06
C ILE A 129 -1.83 56.90 39.82
N ARG A 130 -2.23 58.17 39.66
CA ARG A 130 -1.81 59.27 40.53
C ARG A 130 -3.06 59.81 41.23
N GLU A 131 -2.93 59.90 42.55
CA GLU A 131 -3.89 60.34 43.57
C GLU A 131 -4.58 61.67 43.26
#